data_AF-A0A8J5EM66-F1
#
_entry.id   AF-A0A8J5EM66-F1
#
_cell.length_a   1.000
_cell.length_b   1.000
_cell.length_c   1.000
_cell.angle_alpha   90.00
_cell.angle_beta   90.00
_cell.angle_gamma   90.00
#
_symmetry.space_group_name_H-M   'P 1'
#
loop_
_entity.id
_entity.type
_entity.pdbx_description
1 polymer ?
#
loop_
_entity_poly.entity_id
_entity_poly.type
_entity_poly.pdbx_seq_one_letter_code
_entity_poly.pdbx_strand_id
1 'polypeptide(L)'
;MSNNSNILKVFNPPESRDLTPSECTHCQILQTVVLTGGGAYFASNLPFRTKPGQRLPPAATQAWQGGVRGLGFAMLAFGVYNAWYFFSPKAPHA
;
A
#
# COMPACT_ATOMS: atom_id res chain seq x y z
N MET A 1 30.28 -3.52 6.51
CA MET A 1 29.54 -2.64 5.57
C MET A 1 29.07 -3.51 4.41
N SER A 2 27.76 -3.51 4.13
CA SER A 2 27.10 -4.50 3.26
C SER A 2 27.42 -4.28 1.78
N ASN A 3 28.15 -5.21 1.17
CA ASN A 3 28.52 -5.29 -0.26
C ASN A 3 27.35 -5.70 -1.17
N ASN A 4 26.18 -5.05 -1.05
CA ASN A 4 24.99 -5.43 -1.85
C ASN A 4 24.32 -4.26 -2.59
N SER A 5 24.98 -3.11 -2.71
CA SER A 5 24.48 -1.99 -3.52
C SER A 5 25.28 -1.91 -4.81
N ASN A 6 24.76 -2.50 -5.90
CA ASN A 6 25.33 -2.33 -7.22
C ASN A 6 24.52 -1.27 -7.99
N ILE A 7 24.92 0.00 -7.84
CA ILE A 7 24.33 1.16 -8.51
C ILE A 7 24.28 0.98 -10.04
N LEU A 8 25.18 0.19 -10.63
CA LEU A 8 25.20 -0.09 -12.07
C LEU A 8 23.98 -0.89 -12.53
N LYS A 9 23.35 -1.69 -11.64
CA LYS A 9 22.13 -2.43 -11.96
C LYS A 9 20.88 -1.55 -12.07
N VAL A 10 20.94 -0.30 -11.61
CA VAL A 10 19.85 0.68 -11.78
C VAL A 10 19.86 1.26 -13.20
N PHE A 11 21.05 1.52 -13.75
CA PHE A 11 21.23 2.12 -15.07
C PHE A 11 21.33 1.09 -16.20
N ASN A 12 21.67 -0.16 -15.87
CA ASN A 12 21.60 -1.29 -16.79
C ASN A 12 20.80 -2.43 -16.12
N PRO A 13 19.46 -2.31 -16.10
CA PRO A 13 18.63 -3.33 -15.48
C PRO A 13 18.81 -4.67 -16.20
N PRO A 14 18.74 -5.80 -15.48
CA PRO A 14 18.73 -7.10 -16.11
C PRO A 14 17.53 -7.23 -17.06
N GLU A 15 17.66 -8.07 -18.09
CA GLU A 15 16.55 -8.36 -19.01
C GLU A 15 15.30 -8.80 -18.24
N SER A 16 14.14 -8.41 -18.77
CA SER A 16 12.85 -8.86 -18.25
C SER A 16 12.80 -10.38 -18.28
N ARG A 17 12.63 -10.99 -17.10
CA ARG A 17 12.43 -12.43 -16.94
C ARG A 17 11.21 -12.66 -16.05
N ASP A 18 10.66 -13.85 -16.13
CA ASP A 18 9.67 -14.29 -15.15
C ASP A 18 10.33 -14.43 -13.78
N LEU A 19 9.64 -13.89 -12.77
CA LEU A 19 10.06 -14.03 -11.38
C LEU A 19 9.50 -15.34 -10.82
N THR A 20 10.31 -16.01 -10.02
CA THR A 20 9.83 -17.16 -9.26
C THR A 20 8.85 -16.68 -8.17
N PRO A 21 7.87 -17.51 -7.74
CA PRO A 21 6.91 -17.12 -6.72
C PRO A 21 7.58 -16.62 -5.41
N SER A 22 8.71 -17.21 -5.03
CA SER A 22 9.50 -16.80 -3.87
C SER A 22 10.05 -15.38 -3.99
N GLU A 23 10.41 -14.92 -5.19
CA GLU A 23 10.90 -13.56 -5.42
C GLU A 23 9.75 -12.54 -5.35
N CYS A 24 8.52 -12.96 -5.67
CA CYS A 24 7.32 -12.12 -5.60
C CYS A 24 6.78 -11.97 -4.16
N THR A 25 7.08 -12.89 -3.25
CA THR A 25 6.54 -12.87 -1.88
C THR A 25 6.82 -11.57 -1.12
N HIS A 26 8.03 -11.01 -1.28
CA HIS A 26 8.39 -9.76 -0.63
C HIS A 26 7.58 -8.58 -1.17
N CYS A 27 7.40 -8.51 -2.49
CA CYS A 27 6.55 -7.50 -3.12
C CYS A 27 5.10 -7.64 -2.65
N GLN A 28 4.59 -8.86 -2.54
CA GLN A 28 3.22 -9.15 -2.11
C GLN A 28 2.97 -8.76 -0.65
N ILE A 29 3.94 -9.02 0.24
CA ILE A 29 3.90 -8.59 1.64
C ILE A 29 3.87 -7.07 1.71
N LEU A 30 4.79 -6.39 1.02
CA LEU A 30 4.86 -4.93 1.02
C LEU A 30 3.57 -4.30 0.48
N GLN A 31 3.06 -4.81 -0.64
CA GLN A 31 1.79 -4.36 -1.20
C GLN A 31 0.65 -4.53 -0.20
N THR A 32 0.57 -5.68 0.48
CA THR A 32 -0.44 -5.92 1.51
C THR A 32 -0.32 -4.94 2.66
N VAL A 33 0.88 -4.76 3.21
CA VAL A 33 1.13 -3.84 4.34
C VAL A 33 0.77 -2.40 3.95
N VAL A 34 1.15 -1.96 2.76
CA VAL A 34 0.86 -0.59 2.28
C VAL A 34 -0.64 -0.40 2.07
N LEU A 35 -1.32 -1.36 1.43
CA LEU A 35 -2.76 -1.27 1.18
C LEU A 35 -3.57 -1.29 2.46
N THR A 36 -3.28 -2.22 3.37
CA THR A 36 -4.04 -2.36 4.62
C THR A 36 -3.69 -1.24 5.59
N GLY A 37 -2.40 -0.94 5.78
CA GLY A 37 -1.93 0.11 6.69
C GLY A 37 -2.27 1.52 6.18
N GLY A 38 -1.96 1.81 4.92
CA GLY A 38 -2.30 3.07 4.27
C GLY A 38 -3.81 3.25 4.14
N GLY A 39 -4.53 2.18 3.76
CA GLY A 39 -5.99 2.17 3.71
C GLY A 39 -6.62 2.47 5.08
N ALA A 40 -6.14 1.84 6.15
CA ALA A 40 -6.60 2.13 7.52
C ALA A 40 -6.33 3.58 7.93
N TYR A 41 -5.15 4.10 7.61
CA TYR A 41 -4.80 5.49 7.87
C TYR A 41 -5.74 6.46 7.15
N PHE A 42 -5.98 6.27 5.85
CA PHE A 42 -6.86 7.15 5.08
C PHE A 42 -8.36 6.97 5.38
N ALA A 43 -8.79 5.76 5.74
CA ALA A 43 -10.17 5.49 6.17
C ALA A 43 -10.49 6.19 7.51
N SER A 44 -9.46 6.35 8.35
CA SER A 44 -9.54 7.11 9.59
C SER A 44 -9.59 8.63 9.34
N ASN A 45 -9.96 9.39 10.37
CA ASN A 45 -9.86 10.86 10.32
C ASN A 45 -8.46 11.39 10.69
N LEU A 46 -7.44 10.52 10.80
CA LEU A 46 -6.07 10.93 11.16
C LEU A 46 -5.45 11.96 10.18
N PRO A 47 -5.58 11.82 8.84
CA PRO A 47 -5.00 12.80 7.90
C PRO A 47 -5.57 14.21 8.06
N PHE A 48 -6.78 14.31 8.61
CA PHE A 48 -7.54 15.54 8.78
C PHE A 48 -7.52 16.06 10.22
N ARG A 49 -6.76 15.41 11.10
CA ARG A 49 -6.70 15.78 12.52
C ARG A 49 -5.86 17.04 12.70
N THR A 50 -6.47 18.11 13.16
CA THR A 50 -5.78 19.36 13.48
C THR A 50 -5.50 19.51 14.96
N LYS A 51 -4.53 20.36 15.31
CA LYS A 51 -4.29 20.77 16.70
C LYS A 51 -5.44 21.67 17.18
N PRO A 52 -5.72 21.74 18.49
CA PRO A 52 -6.68 22.70 19.03
C PRO A 52 -6.38 24.12 18.56
N GLY A 53 -7.38 24.81 18.02
CA GLY A 53 -7.22 26.18 17.48
C GLY A 53 -6.78 26.26 16.01
N GLN A 54 -6.39 25.14 15.37
CA GLN A 54 -6.01 25.13 13.97
C GLN A 54 -7.16 24.64 13.08
N ARG A 55 -7.52 25.45 12.08
CA ARG A 55 -8.51 25.06 11.06
C ARG A 55 -7.84 24.25 9.95
N LEU A 56 -8.62 23.35 9.35
CA LEU A 56 -8.18 22.67 8.15
C LEU A 56 -8.03 23.65 6.98
N PRO A 57 -7.17 23.35 5.99
CA PRO A 57 -7.08 24.13 4.77
C PRO A 57 -8.44 24.22 4.05
N PRO A 58 -8.74 25.33 3.34
CA PRO A 58 -10.00 25.48 2.60
C PRO A 58 -10.27 24.37 1.58
N ALA A 59 -9.20 23.77 1.03
CA ALA A 59 -9.28 22.66 0.09
C ALA A 59 -9.78 21.34 0.73
N ALA A 60 -9.68 21.19 2.06
CA ALA A 60 -10.13 20.00 2.77
C ALA A 60 -11.65 20.07 3.05
N THR A 61 -12.44 20.22 2.00
CA THR A 61 -13.91 20.21 2.08
C THR A 61 -14.43 18.89 2.59
N GLN A 62 -15.68 18.85 3.09
CA GLN A 62 -16.30 17.61 3.56
C GLN A 62 -16.37 16.54 2.47
N ALA A 63 -16.61 16.93 1.22
CA ALA A 63 -16.60 16.03 0.07
C ALA A 63 -15.21 15.43 -0.18
N TRP A 64 -14.15 16.25 -0.09
CA TRP A 64 -12.77 15.77 -0.22
C TRP A 64 -12.40 14.78 0.90
N GLN A 65 -12.74 15.11 2.14
CA GLN A 65 -12.52 14.23 3.28
C GLN A 65 -13.26 12.90 3.10
N GLY A 66 -14.50 12.94 2.64
CA GLY A 66 -15.28 11.76 2.27
C GLY A 66 -14.61 10.94 1.17
N GLY A 67 -14.10 11.58 0.12
CA GLY A 67 -13.38 10.91 -0.97
C GLY A 67 -12.11 10.20 -0.51
N VAL A 68 -11.28 10.87 0.30
CA VAL A 68 -10.06 10.28 0.86
C VAL A 68 -10.39 9.09 1.76
N ARG A 69 -11.44 9.19 2.59
CA ARG A 69 -11.89 8.08 3.44
C ARG A 69 -12.46 6.93 2.63
N GLY A 70 -13.25 7.21 1.60
CA GLY A 70 -13.78 6.21 0.67
C GLY A 70 -12.66 5.45 -0.03
N LEU A 71 -11.64 6.16 -0.53
CA LEU A 71 -10.44 5.55 -1.10
C LEU A 71 -9.71 4.70 -0.06
N GLY A 72 -9.56 5.19 1.17
CA GLY A 72 -8.96 4.43 2.27
C GLY A 72 -9.66 3.11 2.54
N PHE A 73 -11.00 3.10 2.60
CA PHE A 73 -11.79 1.87 2.75
C PHE A 73 -11.61 0.93 1.55
N ALA A 74 -11.57 1.45 0.33
CA ALA A 74 -11.33 0.64 -0.87
C ALA A 74 -9.94 -0.01 -0.84
N MET A 75 -8.90 0.75 -0.46
CA MET A 75 -7.55 0.23 -0.29
C MET A 75 -7.48 -0.85 0.79
N LEU A 76 -8.14 -0.63 1.93
CA LEU A 76 -8.15 -1.59 3.02
C LEU A 76 -8.85 -2.89 2.62
N ALA A 77 -10.04 -2.79 2.00
CA ALA A 77 -10.78 -3.94 1.50
C ALA A 77 -9.97 -4.72 0.46
N PHE A 78 -9.34 -4.02 -0.49
CA PHE A 78 -8.49 -4.65 -1.49
C PHE A 78 -7.25 -5.31 -0.88
N GLY A 79 -6.60 -4.66 0.10
CA GLY A 79 -5.47 -5.23 0.83
C GLY A 79 -5.84 -6.51 1.58
N VAL A 80 -6.99 -6.53 2.27
CA VAL A 80 -7.49 -7.73 2.96
C VAL A 80 -7.83 -8.85 1.98
N TYR A 81 -8.52 -8.54 0.88
CA TYR A 81 -8.82 -9.50 -0.17
C TYR A 81 -7.54 -10.11 -0.76
N ASN A 82 -6.56 -9.27 -1.07
CA ASN A 82 -5.29 -9.68 -1.64
C ASN A 82 -4.47 -10.54 -0.66
N ALA A 83 -4.48 -10.17 0.63
CA ALA A 83 -3.86 -10.98 1.68
C ALA A 83 -4.51 -12.37 1.79
N TRP A 84 -5.85 -12.41 1.77
CA TRP A 84 -6.58 -13.67 1.81
C TRP A 84 -6.28 -14.53 0.57
N TYR A 85 -6.27 -13.95 -0.63
CA TYR A 85 -6.00 -14.68 -1.86
C TYR A 85 -4.59 -15.29 -1.87
N PHE A 86 -3.55 -14.52 -1.51
CA PHE A 86 -2.17 -15.01 -1.61
C PHE A 86 -1.68 -15.82 -0.41
N PHE A 87 -2.15 -15.54 0.81
CA PHE A 87 -1.65 -16.20 2.03
C PHE A 87 -2.59 -17.29 2.57
N SER A 88 -3.81 -17.44 2.05
CA SER A 88 -4.69 -18.52 2.45
C SER A 88 -4.32 -19.83 1.74
N PRO A 89 -4.15 -20.95 2.46
CA PRO A 89 -3.90 -22.25 1.86
C PRO A 89 -5.11 -22.81 1.09
N LYS A 90 -6.29 -22.19 1.24
CA LYS A 90 -7.56 -22.61 0.60
C LYS A 90 -7.92 -21.74 -0.61
N ALA A 91 -7.12 -20.73 -0.95
CA ALA A 91 -7.39 -19.92 -2.11
C ALA A 91 -7.12 -20.71 -3.40
N PRO A 92 -7.96 -20.59 -4.44
CA PRO A 92 -7.67 -21.16 -5.75
C PRO A 92 -6.51 -20.36 -6.36
N HIS A 93 -5.31 -20.91 -6.28
CA HIS A 93 -4.16 -20.41 -7.02
C HIS A 93 -4.24 -21.00 -8.43
N ALA A 94 -4.46 -20.16 -9.43
CA ALA A 94 -4.49 -20.55 -10.84
C ALA A 94 -3.09 -20.95 -11.35
#